data_AF-A0A950ES14-F1
#
_entry.id   AF-A0A950ES14-F1
#
_cell.length_a   1.000
_cell.length_b   1.000
_cell.length_c   1.000
_cell.angle_alpha   90.00
_cell.angle_beta   90.00
_cell.angle_gamma   90.00
#
_symmetry.space_group_name_H-M   'P 1'
#
loop_
_entity.id
_entity.type
_entity.pdbx_description
1 polymer ?
#
loop_
_entity_poly.entity_id
_entity_poly.type
_entity_poly.pdbx_seq_one_letter_code
_entity_poly.pdbx_strand_id
1 'polypeptide(L)'
;ILNSGDGLKVTNGTLEAAYANDNRKLQRLVRDALLQAQTSQLSMTEGMSVGRQSGQLNWGVVVQSISSDEWSEGKQRPSVAVFVRDTTGRADPPLQLAQQLFQLTPAETAVAIQLANGLSLDEAAETLNIRLNTARAHLRSIFSKTGVRRQTELVRLFLNSVAWLGNK
;
A
#
# COMPACT_ATOMS: atom_id res chain seq x y z
N ILE A 1 9.15 3.58 6.31
CA ILE A 1 8.16 4.35 7.09
C ILE A 1 8.63 4.61 8.52
N LEU A 2 8.88 3.59 9.36
CA LEU A 2 9.27 3.85 10.77
C LEU A 2 10.71 4.40 10.91
N ASN A 3 11.65 3.94 10.08
CA ASN A 3 13.04 4.43 10.10
C ASN A 3 13.19 5.90 9.66
N SER A 4 12.21 6.45 8.93
CA SER A 4 12.27 7.85 8.51
C SER A 4 11.83 8.81 9.62
N GLY A 5 11.19 8.33 10.68
CA GLY A 5 10.75 9.14 11.83
C GLY A 5 9.77 10.25 11.48
N ASP A 6 9.17 10.21 10.29
CA ASP A 6 8.31 11.26 9.76
C ASP A 6 6.84 10.88 9.99
N GLY A 7 6.23 11.47 11.01
CA GLY A 7 4.84 11.24 11.41
C GLY A 7 4.61 10.02 12.32
N LEU A 8 5.35 8.92 12.14
CA LEU A 8 5.29 7.72 13.00
C LEU A 8 6.68 7.32 13.48
N LYS A 9 6.77 6.89 14.74
CA LYS A 9 8.01 6.42 15.38
C LYS A 9 7.71 5.30 16.37
N VAL A 10 8.74 4.53 16.72
CA VAL A 10 8.66 3.53 17.81
C VAL A 10 9.55 4.00 18.95
N THR A 11 8.95 4.28 20.11
CA THR A 11 9.65 4.69 21.33
C THR A 11 9.44 3.60 22.39
N ASN A 12 10.51 3.02 22.94
CA ASN A 12 10.43 1.96 23.96
C ASN A 12 9.51 0.79 23.58
N GLY A 13 9.51 0.39 22.30
CA GLY A 13 8.65 -0.67 21.78
C GLY A 13 7.18 -0.29 21.58
N THR A 14 6.81 0.97 21.80
CA THR A 14 5.46 1.50 21.58
C THR A 14 5.42 2.32 20.30
N LEU A 15 4.43 2.06 19.44
CA LEU A 15 4.19 2.88 18.24
C LEU A 15 3.55 4.21 18.65
N GLU A 16 4.16 5.32 18.26
CA GLU A 16 3.71 6.67 18.57
C GLU A 16 3.61 7.51 17.30
N ALA A 17 2.59 8.37 17.23
CA ALA A 17 2.55 9.43 16.23
C ALA A 17 3.34 10.66 16.72
N ALA A 18 3.92 11.40 15.79
CA ALA A 18 4.74 12.57 16.10
C ALA A 18 3.94 13.71 16.75
N TYR A 19 2.71 13.94 16.26
CA TYR A 19 1.83 14.96 16.81
C TYR A 19 0.96 14.41 17.95
N ALA A 20 0.81 15.20 19.02
CA ALA A 20 0.09 14.76 20.22
C ALA A 20 -1.39 14.39 19.98
N ASN A 21 -2.07 15.09 19.06
CA ASN A 21 -3.47 14.80 18.73
C ASN A 21 -3.59 13.45 18.01
N ASP A 22 -2.74 13.22 17.01
CA ASP A 22 -2.68 11.96 16.29
C ASP A 22 -2.27 10.83 17.22
N ASN A 23 -1.31 11.07 18.13
CA ASN A 23 -0.86 10.04 19.07
C ASN A 23 -1.98 9.65 20.03
N ARG A 24 -2.71 10.61 20.60
CA ARG A 24 -3.87 10.32 21.45
C ARG A 24 -4.92 9.48 20.72
N LYS A 25 -5.20 9.81 19.46
CA LYS A 25 -6.14 9.04 18.64
C LYS A 25 -5.61 7.63 18.35
N LEU A 26 -4.34 7.50 17.97
CA LEU A 26 -3.69 6.22 17.70
C LEU A 26 -3.71 5.29 18.92
N GLN A 27 -3.31 5.80 20.09
CA GLN A 27 -3.32 5.02 21.33
C GLN A 27 -4.74 4.57 21.71
N ARG A 28 -5.76 5.41 21.44
CA ARG A 28 -7.16 5.03 21.64
C ARG A 28 -7.55 3.87 20.70
N LEU A 29 -7.26 3.98 19.41
CA LEU A 29 -7.55 2.91 18.43
C LEU A 29 -6.88 1.58 18.80
N VAL A 30 -5.60 1.62 19.18
CA VAL A 30 -4.86 0.41 19.60
C VAL A 30 -5.49 -0.21 20.85
N ARG A 31 -5.86 0.61 21.84
CA ARG A 31 -6.54 0.14 23.05
C ARG A 31 -7.88 -0.51 22.72
N ASP A 32 -8.71 0.16 21.92
CA ASP A 32 -10.05 -0.31 21.57
C ASP A 32 -9.95 -1.64 20.79
N ALA A 33 -9.00 -1.76 19.86
CA ALA A 33 -8.71 -3.01 19.15
C ALA A 33 -8.23 -4.13 20.09
N LEU A 34 -7.36 -3.85 21.06
CA LEU A 34 -6.90 -4.84 22.05
C LEU A 34 -8.02 -5.33 22.97
N LEU A 35 -9.00 -4.47 23.29
CA LEU A 35 -10.18 -4.86 24.07
C LEU A 35 -11.13 -5.73 23.24
N GLN A 36 -11.34 -5.40 21.96
CA GLN A 36 -12.18 -6.19 21.05
C GLN A 36 -11.62 -7.57 20.74
N ALA A 37 -10.29 -7.71 20.66
CA ALA A 37 -9.63 -9.01 20.46
C ALA A 37 -9.96 -10.03 21.56
N GLN A 38 -10.37 -9.58 22.75
CA GLN A 38 -10.69 -10.46 23.88
C GLN A 38 -12.14 -10.98 23.84
N THR A 39 -13.04 -10.29 23.14
CA THR A 39 -14.47 -10.60 23.13
C THR A 39 -14.94 -11.39 21.90
N SER A 40 -14.03 -11.81 21.02
CA SER A 40 -14.31 -12.56 19.76
C SER A 40 -15.39 -11.91 18.88
N GLN A 41 -15.63 -10.61 19.04
CA GLN A 41 -16.55 -9.85 18.20
C GLN A 41 -15.85 -9.47 16.89
N LEU A 42 -16.60 -9.57 15.78
CA LEU A 42 -16.17 -9.13 14.45
C LEU A 42 -15.56 -7.71 14.57
N SER A 43 -14.24 -7.62 14.37
CA SER A 43 -13.52 -6.37 14.59
C SER A 43 -13.88 -5.36 13.51
N MET A 44 -14.29 -4.17 13.93
CA MET A 44 -14.41 -3.03 13.04
C MET A 44 -13.00 -2.53 12.72
N THR A 45 -12.68 -2.45 11.43
CA THR A 45 -11.43 -1.85 10.96
C THR A 45 -11.48 -0.35 11.19
N GLU A 46 -10.79 0.15 12.21
CA GLU A 46 -10.72 1.59 12.48
C GLU A 46 -9.48 2.22 11.82
N GLY A 47 -9.71 3.34 11.11
CA GLY A 47 -8.69 4.06 10.38
C GLY A 47 -8.48 5.48 10.91
N MET A 48 -7.25 5.98 10.76
CA MET A 48 -6.92 7.39 10.99
C MET A 48 -5.86 7.90 10.01
N SER A 49 -5.87 9.20 9.77
CA SER A 49 -4.76 9.88 9.12
C SER A 49 -3.74 10.33 10.16
N VAL A 50 -2.45 10.17 9.87
CA VAL A 50 -1.36 10.68 10.71
C VAL A 50 -0.58 11.74 9.94
N GLY A 51 -0.49 12.93 10.53
CA GLY A 51 0.25 14.05 9.96
C GLY A 51 1.75 13.81 9.95
N ARG A 52 2.42 14.42 8.98
CA ARG A 52 3.87 14.31 8.78
C ARG A 52 4.56 15.63 9.11
N GLN A 53 5.73 15.56 9.74
CA GLN A 53 6.52 16.76 10.06
C GLN A 53 7.17 17.34 8.81
N SER A 54 7.40 16.51 7.79
CA SER A 54 7.89 16.94 6.48
C SER A 54 6.89 17.79 5.68
N GLY A 55 5.61 17.86 6.10
CA GLY A 55 4.54 18.52 5.35
C GLY A 55 4.05 17.74 4.12
N GLN A 56 4.54 16.51 3.91
CA GLN A 56 4.01 15.61 2.88
C GLN A 56 2.60 15.10 3.22
N LEU A 57 1.92 14.48 2.25
CA LEU A 57 0.58 13.92 2.45
C LEU A 57 0.56 12.94 3.64
N ASN A 58 -0.51 13.03 4.43
CA ASN A 58 -0.67 12.24 5.64
C ASN A 58 -0.60 10.74 5.38
N TRP A 59 -0.03 9.99 6.32
CA TRP A 59 -0.10 8.53 6.31
C TRP A 59 -1.55 8.07 6.54
N GLY A 60 -1.98 7.04 5.82
CA GLY A 60 -3.19 6.30 6.16
C GLY A 60 -2.85 5.16 7.11
N VAL A 61 -3.40 5.17 8.32
CA VAL A 61 -3.17 4.12 9.32
C VAL A 61 -4.47 3.38 9.59
N VAL A 62 -4.40 2.05 9.59
CA VAL A 62 -5.49 1.16 9.94
C VAL A 62 -5.04 0.27 11.08
N VAL A 63 -5.90 0.14 12.10
CA VAL A 63 -5.65 -0.69 13.28
C VAL A 63 -6.68 -1.80 13.28
N GLN A 64 -6.21 -3.04 13.28
CA GLN A 64 -7.07 -4.22 13.26
C GLN A 64 -6.68 -5.18 14.38
N SER A 65 -7.67 -5.64 15.14
CA SER A 65 -7.46 -6.69 16.13
C SER A 65 -7.24 -8.04 15.44
N ILE A 66 -6.32 -8.84 15.99
CA ILE A 66 -6.06 -10.19 15.54
C ILE A 66 -6.63 -11.12 16.61
N SER A 67 -7.64 -11.91 16.25
CA SER A 67 -8.18 -12.96 17.12
C SER A 67 -7.06 -13.95 17.45
N SER A 68 -6.94 -14.32 18.72
CA SER A 68 -6.06 -15.40 19.14
C SER A 68 -6.76 -16.75 18.95
N ASP A 69 -6.97 -17.19 17.71
CA ASP A 69 -7.56 -18.51 17.46
C ASP A 69 -6.49 -19.59 17.19
N GLU A 70 -6.62 -20.67 17.97
CA GLU A 70 -6.06 -22.04 18.04
C GLU A 70 -4.68 -22.42 17.47
N TRP A 71 -4.07 -21.64 16.57
CA TRP A 71 -2.80 -21.96 15.90
C TRP A 71 -1.58 -21.25 16.51
N SER A 72 -1.77 -20.59 17.66
CA SER A 72 -0.69 -20.00 18.44
C SER A 72 -0.39 -20.89 19.64
N GLU A 73 0.65 -21.73 19.54
CA GLU A 73 1.12 -22.61 20.64
C GLU A 73 1.59 -21.86 21.91
N GLY A 74 1.42 -20.53 21.99
CA GLY A 74 1.87 -19.73 23.12
C GLY A 74 0.89 -18.64 23.52
N LYS A 75 0.18 -18.87 24.65
CA LYS A 75 -0.48 -17.90 25.53
C LYS A 75 -1.34 -16.82 24.84
N GLN A 76 -2.66 -16.95 24.98
CA GLN A 76 -3.70 -15.93 24.73
C GLN A 76 -3.23 -14.51 25.11
N ARG A 77 -2.66 -13.78 24.14
CA ARG A 77 -2.32 -12.37 24.29
C ARG A 77 -3.05 -11.60 23.20
N PRO A 78 -3.95 -10.68 23.56
CA PRO A 78 -4.63 -9.86 22.56
C PRO A 78 -3.56 -9.13 21.74
N SER A 79 -3.66 -9.25 20.42
CA SER A 79 -2.69 -8.74 19.47
C SER A 79 -3.38 -7.86 18.45
N VAL A 80 -2.66 -6.88 17.92
CA VAL A 80 -3.19 -5.90 16.97
C VAL A 80 -2.20 -5.75 15.82
N ALA A 81 -2.70 -5.81 14.58
CA ALA A 81 -1.98 -5.38 13.39
C ALA A 81 -2.22 -3.89 13.15
N VAL A 82 -1.13 -3.16 12.88
CA VAL A 82 -1.20 -1.78 12.39
C VAL A 82 -0.70 -1.75 10.96
N PHE A 83 -1.59 -1.43 10.03
CA PHE A 83 -1.26 -1.25 8.62
C PHE A 83 -1.05 0.23 8.34
N VAL A 84 0.06 0.56 7.67
CA VAL A 84 0.37 1.94 7.28
C VAL A 84 0.50 1.99 5.77
N ARG A 85 -0.33 2.82 5.14
CA ARG A 85 -0.31 3.07 3.70
C ARG A 85 0.43 4.37 3.42
N ASP A 86 1.44 4.27 2.57
CA ASP A 86 2.08 5.43 1.96
C ASP A 86 1.15 6.05 0.91
N THR A 87 0.80 7.31 1.12
CA THR A 87 -0.03 8.10 0.19
C THR A 87 0.82 8.87 -0.82
N THR A 88 2.14 8.88 -0.64
CA THR A 88 3.15 9.57 -1.47
C THR A 88 4.08 8.61 -2.21
N GLY A 89 4.18 7.37 -1.72
CA GLY A 89 5.06 6.35 -2.26
C GLY A 89 4.63 5.93 -3.66
N ARG A 90 5.59 5.85 -4.57
CA ARG A 90 5.38 5.17 -5.85
C ARG A 90 5.01 3.74 -5.55
N ALA A 91 3.96 3.27 -6.21
CA ALA A 91 3.66 1.86 -6.19
C ALA A 91 4.71 1.14 -7.05
N ASP A 92 5.62 0.45 -6.37
CA ASP A 92 6.68 -0.33 -6.99
C ASP A 92 6.51 -1.81 -6.61
N PRO A 93 5.47 -2.48 -7.16
CA PRO A 93 5.27 -3.89 -6.90
C PRO A 93 6.48 -4.69 -7.40
N PRO A 94 6.79 -5.86 -6.81
CA PRO A 94 7.80 -6.74 -7.35
C PRO A 94 7.53 -7.01 -8.84
N LEU A 95 8.46 -6.62 -9.71
CA LEU A 95 8.29 -6.69 -11.17
C LEU A 95 7.85 -8.09 -11.63
N GLN A 96 8.40 -9.14 -11.03
CA GLN A 96 8.05 -10.54 -11.31
C GLN A 96 6.59 -10.87 -10.95
N LEU A 97 6.07 -10.33 -9.84
CA LEU A 97 4.69 -10.58 -9.42
C LEU A 97 3.71 -9.90 -10.37
N ALA A 98 4.00 -8.66 -10.78
CA ALA A 98 3.18 -7.94 -11.76
C ALA A 98 3.21 -8.62 -13.15
N GLN A 99 4.36 -9.16 -13.56
CA GLN A 99 4.48 -9.97 -14.79
C GLN A 99 3.61 -11.22 -14.73
N GLN A 100 3.67 -11.97 -13.62
CA GLN A 100 2.91 -13.22 -13.46
C GLN A 100 1.40 -12.99 -13.44
N LEU A 101 0.93 -11.98 -12.70
CA LEU A 101 -0.50 -11.73 -12.56
C LEU A 101 -1.16 -11.22 -13.85
N PHE A 102 -0.41 -10.47 -14.67
CA PHE A 102 -0.95 -9.84 -15.88
C PHE A 102 -0.39 -10.41 -17.19
N GLN A 103 0.47 -11.43 -17.10
CA GLN A 103 1.13 -12.09 -18.24
C GLN A 103 1.86 -11.09 -19.16
N LEU A 104 2.44 -10.06 -18.56
CA LEU A 104 3.14 -8.98 -19.25
C LEU A 104 4.62 -9.31 -19.43
N THR A 105 5.21 -8.81 -20.52
CA THR A 105 6.67 -8.84 -20.70
C THR A 105 7.36 -7.80 -19.81
N PRO A 106 8.68 -7.91 -19.55
CA PRO A 106 9.39 -6.92 -18.73
C PRO A 106 9.22 -5.48 -19.21
N ALA A 107 9.26 -5.24 -20.52
CA ALA A 107 9.07 -3.92 -21.10
C ALA A 107 7.63 -3.40 -20.93
N GLU A 108 6.63 -4.28 -21.11
CA GLU A 108 5.23 -3.94 -20.88
C GLU A 108 4.96 -3.61 -19.41
N THR A 109 5.49 -4.42 -18.49
CA THR A 109 5.34 -4.19 -17.05
C THR A 109 5.97 -2.87 -16.64
N ALA A 110 7.15 -2.53 -17.18
CA ALA A 110 7.81 -1.25 -16.91
C ALA A 110 6.93 -0.06 -17.34
N VAL A 111 6.35 -0.10 -18.54
CA VAL A 111 5.41 0.93 -19.01
C VAL A 111 4.18 0.99 -18.09
N ALA A 112 3.57 -0.16 -17.77
CA ALA A 112 2.36 -0.21 -16.96
C ALA A 112 2.57 0.32 -15.53
N ILE A 113 3.73 0.08 -14.92
CA ILE A 113 4.09 0.62 -13.59
C ILE A 113 4.18 2.15 -13.63
N GLN A 114 4.80 2.73 -14.66
CA GLN A 114 4.87 4.21 -14.77
C GLN A 114 3.47 4.82 -14.91
N LEU A 115 2.62 4.22 -15.75
CA LEU A 115 1.23 4.67 -15.90
C LEU A 115 0.42 4.52 -14.60
N ALA A 116 0.64 3.44 -13.84
CA ALA A 116 0.00 3.23 -12.54
C ALA A 116 0.47 4.23 -11.47
N ASN A 117 1.69 4.74 -11.60
CA ASN A 117 2.22 5.84 -10.78
C ASN A 117 1.73 7.23 -11.22
N GLY A 118 0.82 7.30 -12.19
CA GLY A 118 0.17 8.54 -12.62
C GLY A 118 0.88 9.28 -13.74
N LEU A 119 1.98 8.74 -14.29
CA LEU A 119 2.66 9.35 -15.42
C LEU A 119 1.82 9.23 -16.69
N SER A 120 1.96 10.22 -17.57
CA SER A 120 1.45 10.14 -18.93
C SER A 120 2.30 9.17 -19.78
N LEU A 121 1.80 8.79 -20.97
CA LEU A 121 2.52 7.84 -21.83
C LEU A 121 3.83 8.42 -22.38
N ASP A 122 3.86 9.72 -22.62
CA ASP A 122 5.03 10.51 -23.00
C ASP A 122 6.05 10.58 -21.86
N GLU A 123 5.64 10.95 -20.65
CA GLU A 123 6.50 10.94 -19.47
C GLU A 123 7.06 9.54 -19.18
N ALA A 124 6.24 8.49 -19.34
CA ALA A 124 6.67 7.11 -19.19
C ALA A 124 7.71 6.71 -20.27
N ALA A 125 7.54 7.18 -21.52
CA ALA A 125 8.49 6.92 -22.59
C ALA A 125 9.84 7.58 -22.32
N GLU A 126 9.82 8.83 -21.85
CA GLU A 126 11.02 9.57 -21.43
C GLU A 126 11.71 8.89 -20.25
N THR A 127 10.94 8.54 -19.20
CA THR A 127 11.45 7.87 -17.99
C THR A 127 12.11 6.53 -18.31
N LEU A 128 11.55 5.77 -19.26
CA LEU A 128 12.08 4.48 -19.68
C LEU A 128 13.12 4.58 -20.81
N ASN A 129 13.44 5.79 -21.26
CA ASN A 129 14.34 6.07 -22.38
C ASN A 129 13.98 5.28 -23.66
N ILE A 130 12.69 5.24 -23.99
CA ILE A 130 12.15 4.61 -25.20
C ILE A 130 11.42 5.63 -26.07
N ARG A 131 11.30 5.34 -27.37
CA ARG A 131 10.51 6.18 -28.26
C ARG A 131 9.02 6.10 -27.92
N LEU A 132 8.29 7.21 -28.05
CA LEU A 132 6.83 7.27 -27.83
C LEU A 132 6.06 6.22 -28.66
N ASN A 133 6.50 5.95 -29.90
CA ASN A 133 5.89 4.92 -30.74
C ASN A 133 6.06 3.50 -30.16
N THR A 134 7.20 3.22 -29.52
CA THR A 134 7.47 1.97 -28.82
C THR A 134 6.58 1.86 -27.57
N ALA A 135 6.47 2.93 -26.79
CA ALA A 135 5.56 2.99 -25.64
C ALA A 135 4.10 2.74 -26.04
N ARG A 136 3.65 3.34 -27.16
CA ARG A 136 2.31 3.08 -27.74
C ARG A 136 2.12 1.63 -28.18
N ALA A 137 3.15 0.99 -28.74
CA ALA A 137 3.08 -0.42 -29.11
C ALA A 137 2.94 -1.33 -27.88
N HIS A 138 3.74 -1.07 -26.82
CA HIS A 138 3.60 -1.75 -25.54
C HIS A 138 2.21 -1.56 -24.93
N LEU A 139 1.68 -0.33 -24.93
CA LEU A 139 0.35 -0.04 -24.40
C LEU A 139 -0.77 -0.83 -25.12
N ARG A 140 -0.70 -0.95 -26.44
CA ARG A 140 -1.66 -1.77 -27.20
C ARG A 140 -1.56 -3.25 -26.83
N SER A 141 -0.34 -3.76 -26.67
CA SER A 141 -0.13 -5.15 -26.24
C SER A 141 -0.68 -5.39 -24.83
N ILE A 142 -0.45 -4.45 -23.90
CA ILE A 142 -0.99 -4.49 -22.54
C ILE A 142 -2.51 -4.54 -22.57
N PHE A 143 -3.18 -3.68 -23.35
CA PHE A 143 -4.64 -3.70 -23.49
C PHE A 143 -5.14 -5.03 -24.04
N SER A 144 -4.45 -5.60 -25.02
CA SER A 144 -4.80 -6.91 -25.56
C SER A 144 -4.67 -8.04 -24.52
N LYS A 145 -3.66 -7.99 -23.65
CA LYS A 145 -3.39 -9.03 -22.64
C LYS A 145 -4.26 -8.91 -21.40
N THR A 146 -4.56 -7.68 -20.98
CA THR A 146 -5.33 -7.38 -19.76
C THR A 146 -6.83 -7.23 -20.02
N GLY A 147 -7.25 -7.12 -21.28
CA GLY A 147 -8.65 -6.99 -21.68
C GLY A 147 -9.25 -5.59 -21.47
N VAL A 148 -8.49 -4.65 -20.90
CA VAL A 148 -8.92 -3.25 -20.69
C VAL A 148 -8.78 -2.45 -21.98
N ARG A 149 -9.57 -1.38 -22.09
CA ARG A 149 -9.60 -0.54 -23.32
C ARG A 149 -9.11 0.88 -23.10
N ARG A 150 -9.00 1.31 -21.84
CA ARG A 150 -8.58 2.66 -21.47
C ARG A 150 -7.41 2.62 -20.48
N GLN A 151 -6.52 3.60 -20.58
CA GLN A 151 -5.41 3.74 -19.62
C GLN A 151 -5.92 3.86 -18.19
N THR A 152 -7.02 4.58 -17.96
CA THR A 152 -7.63 4.71 -16.63
C THR A 152 -8.17 3.38 -16.09
N GLU A 153 -8.63 2.48 -16.97
CA GLU A 153 -9.05 1.13 -16.59
C GLU A 153 -7.84 0.26 -16.21
N LEU A 154 -6.73 0.38 -16.96
CA LEU A 154 -5.48 -0.30 -16.61
C LEU A 154 -4.97 0.15 -15.24
N VAL A 155 -4.97 1.45 -14.97
CA VAL A 155 -4.54 2.00 -13.67
C VAL A 155 -5.43 1.46 -12.54
N ARG A 156 -6.76 1.44 -12.73
CA ARG A 156 -7.69 0.85 -11.75
C ARG A 156 -7.45 -0.64 -11.52
N LEU A 157 -7.24 -1.41 -12.60
CA LEU A 157 -6.92 -2.84 -12.52
C LEU A 157 -5.67 -3.07 -11.67
N PHE A 158 -4.65 -2.22 -11.85
CA PHE A 158 -3.37 -2.32 -11.16
C PHE A 158 -3.51 -1.92 -9.68
N LEU A 159 -4.18 -0.80 -9.38
CA LEU A 159 -4.41 -0.34 -8.00
C LEU A 159 -5.27 -1.28 -7.16
N ASN A 160 -6.14 -2.06 -7.80
CA ASN A 160 -6.98 -3.07 -7.14
C ASN A 160 -6.32 -4.46 -7.11
N SER A 161 -5.12 -4.62 -7.67
CA SER A 161 -4.43 -5.90 -7.74
C SER A 161 -3.62 -6.20 -6.49
N VAL A 162 -3.59 -7.48 -6.11
CA VAL A 162 -2.76 -7.98 -5.00
C VAL A 162 -1.26 -7.82 -5.26
N ALA A 163 -0.83 -7.64 -6.52
CA ALA A 163 0.59 -7.35 -6.81
C ALA A 163 1.10 -6.09 -6.08
N TRP A 164 0.20 -5.14 -5.81
CA TRP A 164 0.50 -3.88 -5.12
C TRP A 164 0.45 -3.99 -3.59
N LEU A 165 0.09 -5.17 -3.05
CA LEU A 165 0.13 -5.47 -1.62
C LEU A 165 1.46 -6.12 -1.19
N GLY A 166 2.23 -6.64 -2.15
CA GLY A 166 3.54 -7.21 -1.88
C GLY A 166 4.59 -6.12 -1.73
N ASN A 167 5.02 -5.82 -0.50
CA ASN A 167 6.23 -5.02 -0.28
C ASN A 167 7.48 -5.91 -0.32
N LYS A 168 8.58 -5.35 -0.81
CA LYS A 168 9.94 -5.85 -0.55
C LYS A 168 10.34 -5.65 0.91
#